data_AF-A0A929FV86-F1
#
_entry.id   AF-A0A929FV86-F1
#
_cell.length_a   1.000
_cell.length_b   1.000
_cell.length_c   1.000
_cell.angle_alpha   90.00
_cell.angle_beta   90.00
_cell.angle_gamma   90.00
#
_symmetry.space_group_name_H-M   'P 1'
#
loop_
_entity.id
_entity.type
_entity.pdbx_description
1 polymer ?
#
loop_
_entity_poly.entity_id
_entity_poly.type
_entity_poly.pdbx_seq_one_letter_code
_entity_poly.pdbx_strand_id
1 'polypeptide(L)'
;MLLSPYQVLLLVDGYNIIGAWSALKQSRDRHGLETARQQLVETLIDYAAIQAYQTYIIFDAHYQNTPSYREVCTSLVSVYYTAFAETADTYIEKFCAAFQNNRQQKALRLIVATSDRAQRLTVTGYGAEWISAQRLAVEVEMTARQINRRKRPRKKAAGRFLYNSLDPAAQQRLLQWRKGSF
;
A
#
# COMPACT_ATOMS: atom_id res chain seq x y z
N MET A 1 20.21 16.78 3.61
CA MET A 1 19.02 15.92 3.43
C MET A 1 18.61 15.44 4.80
N LEU A 2 17.40 15.76 5.25
CA LEU A 2 16.89 15.30 6.56
C LEU A 2 16.73 13.78 6.52
N LEU A 3 17.23 13.09 7.55
CA LEU A 3 17.01 11.65 7.74
C LEU A 3 15.50 11.39 7.78
N SER A 4 15.05 10.42 7.00
CA SER A 4 13.67 9.96 7.10
C SER A 4 13.48 9.28 8.46
N PRO A 5 12.43 9.63 9.23
CA PRO A 5 12.10 8.90 10.46
C PRO A 5 11.60 7.47 10.17
N TYR A 6 11.32 7.14 8.92
CA TYR A 6 10.78 5.87 8.49
C TYR A 6 11.89 4.87 8.22
N GLN A 7 11.74 3.64 8.71
CA GLN A 7 12.74 2.58 8.55
C GLN A 7 12.68 1.89 7.18
N VAL A 8 11.62 2.12 6.40
CA VAL A 8 11.38 1.47 5.11
C VAL A 8 11.06 2.52 4.04
N LEU A 9 11.74 2.41 2.91
CA LEU A 9 11.46 3.13 1.68
C LEU A 9 11.03 2.13 0.59
N LEU A 10 9.83 2.30 0.07
CA LEU A 10 9.27 1.53 -1.03
C LEU A 10 9.34 2.35 -2.33
N LEU A 11 10.03 1.84 -3.34
CA LEU A 11 9.96 2.34 -4.71
C LEU A 11 9.00 1.48 -5.51
N VAL A 12 8.05 2.11 -6.22
CA VAL A 12 7.04 1.41 -7.01
C VAL A 12 7.17 1.82 -8.48
N ASP A 13 7.39 0.84 -9.35
CA ASP A 13 7.29 1.02 -10.80
C ASP A 13 5.80 1.10 -11.20
N GLY A 14 5.33 2.33 -11.40
CA GLY A 14 3.90 2.61 -11.51
C GLY A 14 3.21 1.94 -12.70
N TYR A 15 3.85 1.92 -13.87
CA TYR A 15 3.24 1.29 -15.06
C TYR A 15 3.28 -0.23 -14.99
N ASN A 16 4.33 -0.81 -14.40
CA ASN A 16 4.34 -2.25 -14.14
C ASN A 16 3.18 -2.66 -13.22
N ILE A 17 2.95 -1.90 -12.15
CA ILE A 17 1.82 -2.16 -11.24
C ILE A 17 0.46 -2.02 -11.96
N ILE A 18 0.24 -0.92 -12.68
CA ILE A 18 -1.01 -0.70 -13.44
C ILE A 18 -1.26 -1.83 -14.44
N GLY A 19 -0.21 -2.31 -15.12
CA GLY A 19 -0.31 -3.41 -16.08
C GLY A 19 -0.61 -4.78 -15.43
N ALA A 20 -0.20 -4.97 -14.18
CA ALA A 20 -0.33 -6.24 -13.46
C ALA A 20 -1.63 -6.36 -12.65
N TRP A 21 -2.16 -5.26 -12.10
CA TRP A 21 -3.35 -5.30 -11.25
C TRP A 21 -4.62 -5.22 -12.09
N SER A 22 -5.47 -6.24 -12.00
CA SER A 22 -6.68 -6.36 -12.83
C SER A 22 -7.60 -5.13 -12.74
N ALA A 23 -7.80 -4.59 -11.54
CA ALA A 23 -8.63 -3.41 -11.32
C ALA A 23 -8.05 -2.15 -12.00
N LEU A 24 -6.74 -1.91 -11.86
CA LEU A 24 -6.07 -0.76 -12.47
C LEU A 24 -5.99 -0.88 -14.00
N LYS A 25 -5.72 -2.10 -14.50
CA LYS A 25 -5.74 -2.40 -15.93
C LYS A 25 -7.13 -2.13 -16.52
N GLN A 26 -8.18 -2.61 -15.86
CA GLN A 26 -9.56 -2.34 -16.29
C GLN A 26 -9.90 -0.85 -16.22
N SER A 27 -9.44 -0.14 -15.21
CA SER A 27 -9.62 1.32 -15.09
C SER A 27 -8.93 2.05 -16.23
N ARG A 28 -7.67 1.70 -16.53
CA ARG A 28 -6.92 2.25 -17.67
C ARG A 28 -7.67 2.01 -18.98
N ASP A 29 -8.13 0.79 -19.20
CA ASP A 29 -8.76 0.39 -20.46
C ASP A 29 -10.15 1.05 -20.66
N ARG A 30 -10.84 1.43 -19.57
CA ARG A 30 -12.18 2.05 -19.62
C ARG A 30 -12.19 3.58 -19.50
N HIS A 31 -11.26 4.13 -18.72
CA HIS A 31 -11.28 5.53 -18.29
C HIS A 31 -9.98 6.27 -18.63
N GLY A 32 -8.97 5.57 -19.13
CA GLY A 32 -7.70 6.14 -19.54
C GLY A 32 -6.58 5.99 -18.50
N LEU A 33 -5.36 6.20 -18.96
CA LEU A 33 -4.15 5.98 -18.16
C LEU A 33 -4.07 6.88 -16.94
N GLU A 34 -4.51 8.13 -17.07
CA GLU A 34 -4.47 9.09 -15.97
C GLU A 34 -5.35 8.65 -14.79
N THR A 35 -6.57 8.19 -15.06
CA THR A 35 -7.46 7.64 -14.02
C THR A 35 -6.83 6.43 -13.32
N ALA A 36 -6.13 5.56 -14.05
CA ALA A 36 -5.42 4.44 -13.46
C ALA A 36 -4.23 4.88 -12.59
N ARG A 37 -3.49 5.94 -12.97
CA ARG A 37 -2.44 6.52 -12.13
C ARG A 37 -3.01 7.05 -10.83
N GLN A 38 -4.07 7.85 -10.90
CA GLN A 38 -4.72 8.42 -9.73
C GLN A 38 -5.19 7.31 -8.77
N GLN A 39 -5.86 6.28 -9.29
CA GLN A 39 -6.32 5.15 -8.47
C GLN A 39 -5.17 4.36 -7.84
N LEU A 40 -4.04 4.19 -8.54
CA LEU A 40 -2.85 3.59 -7.96
C LEU A 40 -2.30 4.44 -6.80
N VAL A 41 -2.17 5.76 -7.01
CA VAL A 41 -1.68 6.70 -5.99
C VAL A 41 -2.56 6.67 -4.75
N GLU A 42 -3.88 6.76 -4.91
CA GLU A 42 -4.84 6.69 -3.80
C GLU A 42 -4.70 5.37 -3.02
N THR A 43 -4.62 4.24 -3.75
CA THR A 43 -4.46 2.93 -3.14
C THR A 43 -3.16 2.80 -2.33
N LEU A 44 -2.06 3.37 -2.85
CA LEU A 44 -0.76 3.32 -2.18
C LEU A 44 -0.63 4.33 -1.05
N ILE A 45 -1.38 5.44 -1.05
CA ILE A 45 -1.51 6.34 0.10
C ILE A 45 -2.06 5.59 1.31
N ASP A 46 -3.17 4.86 1.13
CA ASP A 46 -3.76 4.06 2.21
C ASP A 46 -2.78 3.00 2.70
N TYR A 47 -2.15 2.26 1.79
CA TYR A 47 -1.17 1.23 2.12
C TYR A 47 0.03 1.80 2.90
N ALA A 48 0.64 2.87 2.39
CA ALA A 48 1.80 3.53 2.99
C ALA A 48 1.51 4.03 4.41
N ALA A 49 0.33 4.62 4.63
CA ALA A 49 -0.10 5.11 5.93
C ALA A 49 -0.19 3.99 6.97
N ILE A 50 -0.61 2.80 6.57
CA ILE A 50 -0.82 1.66 7.49
C ILE A 50 0.49 0.95 7.80
N GLN A 51 1.32 0.76 6.77
CA GLN A 51 2.63 0.13 6.93
C GLN A 51 3.69 1.09 7.50
N ALA A 52 3.38 2.39 7.53
CA ALA A 52 4.32 3.47 7.85
C ALA A 52 5.55 3.47 6.92
N TYR A 53 5.34 3.20 5.63
CA TYR A 53 6.39 3.16 4.62
C TYR A 53 6.45 4.49 3.90
N GLN A 54 7.66 5.06 3.80
CA GLN A 54 7.87 6.10 2.82
C GLN A 54 7.79 5.45 1.44
N THR A 55 6.97 6.00 0.54
CA THR A 55 6.64 5.36 -0.73
C THR A 55 6.83 6.36 -1.86
N TYR A 56 7.68 6.00 -2.82
CA TYR A 56 7.86 6.74 -4.06
C TYR A 56 7.25 5.93 -5.20
N ILE A 57 6.36 6.56 -5.96
CA ILE A 57 5.73 5.96 -7.14
C ILE A 57 6.39 6.59 -8.36
N ILE A 58 7.02 5.79 -9.20
CA ILE A 58 7.82 6.24 -10.33
C ILE A 58 7.02 5.99 -11.61
N PHE A 59 6.85 7.02 -12.42
CA PHE A 59 6.23 6.95 -13.75
C PHE A 59 7.18 7.51 -14.80
N ASP A 60 7.32 6.80 -15.92
CA ASP A 60 8.00 7.32 -17.10
C ASP A 60 7.29 8.57 -17.63
N ALA A 61 8.08 9.55 -18.06
CA ALA A 61 7.58 10.70 -18.79
C ALA A 61 7.04 10.27 -20.17
N HIS A 62 5.81 10.66 -20.49
CA HIS A 62 5.23 10.47 -21.82
C HIS A 62 5.49 11.62 -22.78
N TYR A 63 5.91 12.79 -22.28
CA TYR A 63 6.01 14.02 -23.07
C TYR A 63 7.44 14.35 -23.46
N GLN A 64 7.62 14.81 -24.69
CA GLN A 64 8.91 15.27 -25.20
C GLN A 64 9.42 16.47 -24.40
N ASN A 65 10.71 16.46 -24.06
CA ASN A 65 11.45 17.58 -23.47
C ASN A 65 10.95 18.11 -22.10
N THR A 66 10.32 17.25 -21.29
CA THR A 66 9.90 17.63 -19.91
C THR A 66 10.98 17.23 -18.89
N PRO A 67 11.38 18.11 -17.96
CA PRO A 67 12.29 17.74 -16.88
C PRO A 67 11.61 16.77 -15.89
N SER A 68 12.40 16.02 -15.12
CA SER A 68 11.85 15.21 -14.03
C SER A 68 11.09 16.09 -13.05
N TYR A 69 9.92 15.65 -12.60
CA TYR A 69 9.09 16.38 -11.66
C TYR A 69 8.63 15.49 -10.50
N ARG A 70 8.53 16.08 -9.31
CA ARG A 70 8.07 15.41 -8.10
C ARG A 70 6.80 16.08 -7.59
N GLU A 71 5.77 15.27 -7.39
CA GLU A 71 4.55 15.64 -6.71
C GLU A 71 4.53 15.05 -5.29
N VAL A 72 4.23 15.86 -4.29
CA VAL A 72 4.09 15.38 -2.90
C VAL A 72 2.60 15.19 -2.62
N CYS A 73 2.15 13.95 -2.57
CA CYS A 73 0.74 13.64 -2.30
C CYS A 73 0.44 13.64 -0.81
N THR A 74 1.35 13.09 0.01
CA THR A 74 1.27 13.09 1.48
C THR A 74 2.67 13.18 2.09
N SER A 75 2.78 13.17 3.42
CA SER A 75 4.07 13.06 4.12
C SER A 75 4.80 11.74 3.87
N LEU A 76 4.08 10.70 3.46
CA LEU A 76 4.61 9.36 3.19
C LEU A 76 4.74 9.06 1.70
N VAL A 77 3.89 9.65 0.85
CA VAL A 77 3.80 9.32 -0.57
C VAL A 77 4.21 10.50 -1.45
N SER A 78 5.13 10.22 -2.38
CA SER A 78 5.47 11.15 -3.45
C SER A 78 5.45 10.43 -4.80
N VAL A 79 4.98 11.11 -5.82
CA VAL A 79 5.04 10.65 -7.21
C VAL A 79 6.23 11.31 -7.89
N TYR A 80 7.02 10.53 -8.60
CA TYR A 80 8.16 10.98 -9.38
C TYR A 80 7.90 10.66 -10.84
N TYR A 81 7.82 11.70 -11.65
CA TYR A 81 7.86 11.59 -13.11
C TYR A 81 9.31 11.72 -13.55
N THR A 82 9.80 10.75 -14.31
CA THR A 82 11.18 10.76 -14.83
C THR A 82 11.40 11.92 -15.80
N ALA A 83 12.66 12.20 -16.14
CA ALA A 83 12.94 13.13 -17.24
C ALA A 83 12.56 12.51 -18.60
N PHE A 84 12.37 13.35 -19.62
CA PHE A 84 12.23 12.86 -20.99
C PHE A 84 13.38 11.91 -21.37
N ALA A 85 13.04 10.80 -22.03
CA ALA A 85 13.93 9.71 -22.43
C ALA A 85 14.56 8.90 -21.27
N GLU A 86 14.19 9.16 -20.01
CA GLU A 86 14.53 8.30 -18.88
C GLU A 86 13.34 7.39 -18.53
N THR A 87 13.59 6.10 -18.39
CA THR A 87 12.59 5.12 -17.93
C THR A 87 12.57 5.02 -16.41
N ALA A 88 11.46 4.56 -15.84
CA ALA A 88 11.33 4.27 -14.42
C ALA A 88 12.38 3.25 -13.97
N ASP A 89 12.69 2.26 -14.81
CA ASP A 89 13.76 1.30 -14.56
C ASP A 89 15.09 2.01 -14.34
N THR A 90 15.50 2.89 -15.27
CA THR A 90 16.74 3.65 -15.17
C THR A 90 16.75 4.56 -13.94
N TYR A 91 15.62 5.21 -13.64
CA TYR A 91 15.49 6.05 -12.45
C TYR A 91 15.67 5.25 -11.16
N ILE A 92 14.99 4.10 -11.05
CA ILE A 92 15.05 3.20 -9.90
C ILE A 92 16.46 2.62 -9.73
N GLU A 93 17.13 2.23 -10.81
CA GLU A 93 18.51 1.74 -10.77
C GLU A 93 19.48 2.80 -10.24
N LYS A 94 19.42 4.02 -10.77
CA LYS A 94 20.23 5.15 -10.29
C LYS A 94 19.95 5.44 -8.81
N PHE A 95 18.68 5.38 -8.41
CA PHE A 95 18.28 5.56 -7.01
C PHE A 95 18.90 4.47 -6.13
N CYS A 96 18.79 3.20 -6.52
CA CYS A 96 19.34 2.07 -5.76
C CYS A 96 20.87 2.18 -5.62
N ALA A 97 21.57 2.51 -6.71
CA ALA A 97 23.02 2.72 -6.71
C ALA A 97 23.45 3.87 -5.78
N ALA A 98 22.72 4.99 -5.80
CA ALA A 98 22.97 6.12 -4.91
C ALA A 98 22.68 5.77 -3.44
N PHE A 99 21.59 5.04 -3.18
CA PHE A 99 21.18 4.58 -1.86
C PHE A 99 22.22 3.64 -1.24
N GLN A 100 22.72 2.67 -2.02
CA GLN A 100 23.74 1.71 -1.58
C GLN A 100 25.04 2.40 -1.11
N ASN A 101 25.45 3.46 -1.81
CA ASN A 101 26.67 4.20 -1.49
C ASN A 101 26.51 5.18 -0.31
N ASN A 102 25.28 5.44 0.14
CA ASN A 102 25.02 6.40 1.19
C ASN A 102 25.09 5.77 2.60
N ARG A 103 26.16 6.05 3.34
CA ARG A 103 26.36 5.54 4.71
C ARG A 103 25.23 5.90 5.68
N GLN A 104 24.57 7.05 5.50
CA GLN A 104 23.48 7.50 6.37
C GLN A 104 22.19 6.70 6.17
N GLN A 105 22.04 6.04 5.02
CA GLN A 105 20.85 5.27 4.65
C GLN A 105 20.99 3.78 4.91
N LYS A 106 22.14 3.31 5.43
CA LYS A 106 22.39 1.88 5.73
C LYS A 106 21.41 1.25 6.73
N ALA A 107 20.78 2.06 7.59
CA ALA A 107 19.78 1.58 8.54
C ALA A 107 18.37 1.47 7.92
N LEU A 108 18.18 1.98 6.70
CA LEU A 108 16.90 1.98 6.00
C LEU A 108 16.81 0.76 5.08
N ARG A 109 15.65 0.09 5.12
CA ARG A 109 15.32 -0.98 4.19
C ARG A 109 14.74 -0.37 2.91
N LEU A 110 15.38 -0.64 1.78
CA LEU A 110 14.89 -0.26 0.47
C LEU A 110 14.17 -1.45 -0.17
N ILE A 111 12.92 -1.26 -0.56
CA ILE A 111 12.10 -2.26 -1.25
C ILE A 111 11.73 -1.72 -2.63
N VAL A 112 11.86 -2.53 -3.67
CA VAL A 112 11.44 -2.19 -5.03
C VAL A 112 10.30 -3.11 -5.47
N ALA A 113 9.19 -2.51 -5.90
CA ALA A 113 8.03 -3.20 -6.43
C ALA A 113 7.99 -3.13 -7.95
N THR A 114 8.27 -4.27 -8.60
CA THR A 114 8.15 -4.47 -10.05
C THR A 114 8.07 -5.96 -10.37
N SER A 115 7.46 -6.33 -11.48
CA SER A 115 7.47 -7.71 -12.00
C SER A 115 8.41 -7.88 -13.19
N ASP A 116 9.15 -6.84 -13.58
CA ASP A 116 10.19 -6.96 -14.60
C ASP A 116 11.36 -7.80 -14.04
N ARG A 117 11.76 -8.82 -14.81
CA ARG A 117 12.80 -9.77 -14.40
C ARG A 117 14.20 -9.17 -14.44
N ALA A 118 14.50 -8.35 -15.46
CA ALA A 118 15.78 -7.67 -15.55
C ALA A 118 15.93 -6.70 -14.39
N GLN A 119 14.88 -5.90 -14.13
CA GLN A 119 14.88 -4.94 -13.04
C GLN A 119 15.05 -5.60 -11.68
N ARG A 120 14.39 -6.74 -11.44
CA ARG A 120 14.58 -7.53 -10.21
C ARG A 120 16.05 -7.88 -9.98
N LEU A 121 16.76 -8.38 -11.00
CA LEU A 121 18.16 -8.77 -10.87
C LEU A 121 19.04 -7.55 -10.57
N THR A 122 18.79 -6.44 -11.24
CA THR A 122 19.57 -5.22 -11.02
C THR A 122 19.40 -4.65 -9.61
N VAL A 123 18.15 -4.46 -9.14
CA VAL A 123 17.90 -3.84 -7.84
C VAL A 123 18.35 -4.72 -6.67
N THR A 124 18.24 -6.04 -6.81
CA THR A 124 18.80 -6.98 -5.82
C THR A 124 20.33 -6.97 -5.81
N GLY A 125 20.97 -6.77 -6.96
CA GLY A 125 22.42 -6.53 -7.05
C GLY A 125 22.89 -5.28 -6.28
N TYR A 126 22.04 -4.25 -6.19
CA TYR A 126 22.28 -3.06 -5.36
C TYR A 126 21.91 -3.24 -3.88
N GLY A 127 21.42 -4.42 -3.48
CA GLY A 127 21.05 -4.74 -2.10
C GLY A 127 19.65 -4.28 -1.69
N ALA A 128 18.80 -3.87 -2.64
CA ALA A 128 17.39 -3.62 -2.37
C ALA A 128 16.62 -4.94 -2.24
N GLU A 129 15.62 -4.97 -1.36
CA GLU A 129 14.61 -6.02 -1.34
C GLU A 129 13.68 -5.87 -2.56
N TRP A 130 13.17 -6.99 -3.07
CA TRP A 130 12.28 -6.99 -4.21
C TRP A 130 10.92 -7.60 -3.85
N ILE A 131 9.85 -6.99 -4.37
CA ILE A 131 8.49 -7.52 -4.30
C ILE A 131 7.86 -7.49 -5.70
N SER A 132 7.17 -8.56 -6.09
CA SER A 132 6.43 -8.57 -7.35
C SER A 132 5.18 -7.70 -7.28
N ALA A 133 4.68 -7.26 -8.44
CA ALA A 133 3.45 -6.50 -8.50
C ALA A 133 2.27 -7.30 -7.91
N GLN A 134 2.17 -8.60 -8.21
CA GLN A 134 1.10 -9.45 -7.68
C GLN A 134 1.22 -9.62 -6.16
N ARG A 135 2.44 -9.76 -5.64
CA ARG A 135 2.62 -9.88 -4.19
C ARG A 135 2.24 -8.60 -3.47
N LEU A 136 2.64 -7.44 -4.01
CA LEU A 136 2.22 -6.13 -3.47
C LEU A 136 0.69 -5.99 -3.52
N ALA A 137 0.03 -6.43 -4.59
CA ALA A 137 -1.44 -6.41 -4.69
C ALA A 137 -2.11 -7.15 -3.53
N VAL A 138 -1.59 -8.35 -3.21
CA VAL A 138 -2.09 -9.18 -2.12
C VAL A 138 -1.86 -8.51 -0.78
N GLU A 139 -0.70 -7.90 -0.56
CA GLU A 139 -0.38 -7.16 0.68
C GLU A 139 -1.27 -5.93 0.89
N VAL A 140 -1.51 -5.17 -0.18
CA VAL A 140 -2.46 -4.04 -0.18
C VAL A 140 -3.87 -4.52 0.15
N GLU A 141 -4.35 -5.59 -0.49
CA GLU A 141 -5.69 -6.12 -0.24
C GLU A 141 -5.84 -6.63 1.21
N MET A 142 -4.84 -7.37 1.72
CA MET A 142 -4.84 -7.84 3.09
C MET A 142 -4.88 -6.68 4.08
N THR A 143 -4.10 -5.63 3.80
CA THR A 143 -4.02 -4.41 4.61
C THR A 143 -5.38 -3.70 4.66
N ALA A 144 -6.05 -3.54 3.51
CA ALA A 144 -7.39 -2.96 3.44
C ALA A 144 -8.44 -3.78 4.22
N ARG A 145 -8.39 -5.11 4.11
CA ARG A 145 -9.30 -6.01 4.86
C ARG A 145 -9.12 -5.90 6.37
N GLN A 146 -7.89 -5.74 6.86
CA GLN A 146 -7.61 -5.55 8.29
C GLN A 146 -8.27 -4.29 8.84
N ILE A 147 -8.22 -3.18 8.10
CA ILE A 147 -8.93 -1.94 8.48
C ILE A 147 -10.43 -2.18 8.57
N ASN A 148 -11.02 -2.76 7.54
CA ASN A 148 -12.47 -2.98 7.51
C ASN A 148 -12.94 -3.87 8.66
N ARG A 149 -12.12 -4.84 9.08
CA ARG A 149 -12.38 -5.66 10.27
C ARG A 149 -12.25 -4.87 11.58
N ARG A 150 -11.31 -3.92 11.68
CA ARG A 150 -11.15 -3.05 12.87
C ARG A 150 -12.24 -1.98 12.98
N LYS A 151 -12.73 -1.45 11.84
CA LYS A 151 -13.81 -0.45 11.77
C LYS A 151 -15.20 -1.03 12.03
N ARG A 152 -15.40 -2.35 11.84
CA ARG A 152 -16.66 -3.01 12.22
C ARG A 152 -16.80 -2.94 13.75
N PRO A 153 -17.89 -2.36 14.28
CA PRO A 153 -18.11 -2.41 15.72
C PRO A 153 -18.11 -3.87 16.15
N ARG A 154 -17.33 -4.21 17.17
CA ARG A 154 -17.48 -5.50 17.87
C ARG A 154 -18.97 -5.61 18.17
N LYS A 155 -19.69 -6.56 17.54
CA LYS A 155 -21.06 -6.88 17.95
C LYS A 155 -20.98 -7.16 19.44
N LYS A 156 -21.36 -6.21 20.30
CA LYS A 156 -21.57 -6.48 21.72
C LYS A 156 -22.55 -7.64 21.70
N ALA A 157 -22.22 -8.73 22.39
CA ALA A 157 -23.12 -9.87 22.50
C ALA A 157 -24.46 -9.35 23.04
N ALA A 158 -25.44 -9.18 22.15
CA ALA A 158 -26.73 -8.58 22.48
C ALA A 158 -27.41 -9.34 23.62
N GLY A 159 -27.10 -10.63 23.77
CA GLY A 159 -27.59 -11.47 24.86
C GLY A 159 -27.28 -10.97 26.27
N ARG A 160 -26.09 -10.40 26.54
CA ARG A 160 -25.76 -9.91 27.90
C ARG A 160 -26.38 -8.55 28.21
N PHE A 161 -26.56 -7.70 27.20
CA PHE A 161 -27.13 -6.36 27.39
C PHE A 161 -28.66 -6.42 27.52
N LEU A 162 -29.31 -7.28 26.72
CA LEU A 162 -30.77 -7.48 26.80
C LEU A 162 -31.16 -8.18 28.09
N TYR A 163 -30.44 -9.22 28.51
CA TYR A 163 -30.73 -9.93 29.77
C TYR A 163 -30.74 -8.99 30.99
N ASN A 164 -29.76 -8.08 31.06
CA ASN A 164 -29.65 -7.12 32.17
C ASN A 164 -30.69 -5.99 32.11
N SER A 165 -31.36 -5.79 30.98
CA SER A 165 -32.41 -4.78 30.81
C SER A 165 -33.82 -5.34 31.02
N LEU A 166 -33.95 -6.66 31.20
CA LEU A 166 -35.22 -7.30 31.54
C LEU A 166 -35.55 -7.06 33.02
N ASP A 167 -36.84 -6.98 33.33
CA ASP A 167 -37.30 -6.93 34.71
C ASP A 167 -36.94 -8.24 35.45
N PRO A 168 -36.82 -8.21 36.79
CA PRO A 168 -36.40 -9.37 37.58
C PRO A 168 -37.27 -10.61 37.37
N ALA A 169 -38.58 -10.45 37.08
CA ALA A 169 -39.48 -11.58 36.88
C ALA A 169 -39.25 -12.26 35.51
N ALA A 170 -39.00 -11.48 34.45
CA ALA A 170 -38.60 -12.02 33.15
C ALA A 170 -37.25 -12.76 33.21
N GLN A 171 -36.27 -12.24 33.98
CA GLN A 171 -34.99 -12.92 34.20
C GLN A 171 -35.16 -14.27 34.91
N GLN A 172 -36.00 -14.32 35.96
CA GLN A 172 -36.27 -15.56 36.69
C GLN A 172 -36.97 -16.62 35.83
N ARG A 173 -37.96 -16.22 35.01
CA ARG A 173 -38.63 -17.14 34.07
C ARG A 173 -37.65 -17.76 33.07
N LEU A 174 -36.74 -16.96 32.51
CA LEU A 174 -35.69 -17.46 31.62
C LEU A 174 -34.75 -18.44 32.32
N LEU A 175 -34.42 -18.21 33.60
CA LEU A 175 -33.60 -19.13 34.39
C LEU A 175 -34.33 -20.45 34.70
N GLN A 176 -35.64 -20.40 34.96
CA GLN A 176 -36.46 -21.60 35.17
C GLN A 176 -36.55 -22.45 33.89
N TRP A 177 -36.77 -21.81 32.75
CA TRP A 177 -36.77 -22.49 31.44
C TRP A 177 -35.42 -23.12 31.11
N ARG A 178 -34.31 -22.45 31.46
CA ARG A 178 -32.97 -23.00 31.29
C ARG A 178 -32.69 -24.21 32.20
N LYS A 179 -33.36 -24.32 33.35
CA LYS A 179 -33.22 -25.43 34.29
C LYS A 179 -34.22 -26.58 34.04
N GLY A 180 -35.09 -26.45 33.03
CA GLY A 180 -36.04 -27.49 32.65
C GLY A 180 -37.17 -27.75 33.66
N SER A 181 -37.43 -26.79 34.57
CA SER A 181 -38.57 -26.87 35.49
C SER A 181 -39.74 -26.08 34.92
N PHE A 182 -40.81 -26.79 34.57
CA PHE A 182 -42.15 -26.24 34.37
C PHE A 182 -42.99 -26.49 35.61
#